data_AF-A0A2G9M3K1-F1
#
_entry.id   AF-A0A2G9M3K1-F1
#
_cell.length_a   1.000
_cell.length_b   1.000
_cell.length_c   1.000
_cell.angle_alpha   90.00
_cell.angle_beta   90.00
_cell.angle_gamma   90.00
#
_symmetry.space_group_name_H-M   'P 1'
#
loop_
_entity.id
_entity.type
_entity.pdbx_description
1 polymer ?
#
loop_
_entity_poly.entity_id
_entity_poly.type
_entity_poly.pdbx_seq_one_letter_code
_entity_poly.pdbx_strand_id
1 'polypeptide(L)'
;CGTGGILIEAGLMGLKIEGSDIDAEMIGKCRKNLKFFKLSARISVADASKISGRKDYVVCDLPYGVSSYLSEKKKFLYPKFTRALSSHLGERAVLCIKKGEDEQLIKKGFKELKIIKSFSYYIHKSMTKKIIVIE
;
A
#
# COMPACT_ATOMS: atom_id res chain seq x y z
N CYS A 1 1.96 -5.62 3.11
CA CYS A 1 2.58 -6.13 1.87
C CYS A 1 1.95 -7.45 1.42
N GLY A 2 0.99 -7.99 2.19
CA GLY A 2 0.34 -9.26 1.92
C GLY A 2 1.36 -10.38 1.76
N THR A 3 1.11 -11.22 0.77
CA THR A 3 1.99 -12.32 0.37
C THR A 3 3.20 -11.89 -0.48
N GLY A 4 3.40 -10.59 -0.71
CA GLY A 4 4.62 -10.06 -1.33
C GLY A 4 4.59 -9.91 -2.85
N GLY A 5 3.44 -10.06 -3.53
CA GLY A 5 3.35 -9.99 -5.00
C GLY A 5 4.05 -8.77 -5.62
N ILE A 6 3.74 -7.56 -5.15
CA ILE A 6 4.39 -6.32 -5.62
C ILE A 6 5.90 -6.30 -5.33
N LEU A 7 6.32 -6.85 -4.20
CA LEU A 7 7.75 -6.90 -3.84
C LEU A 7 8.51 -7.86 -4.73
N ILE A 8 7.88 -8.97 -5.15
CA ILE A 8 8.46 -9.93 -6.06
C ILE A 8 8.72 -9.25 -7.40
N GLU A 9 7.73 -8.56 -7.97
CA GLU A 9 7.91 -7.83 -9.23
C GLU A 9 9.05 -6.81 -9.14
N ALA A 10 9.05 -5.97 -8.08
CA ALA A 10 10.12 -4.99 -7.87
C ALA A 10 11.51 -5.64 -7.68
N GLY A 11 11.58 -6.76 -6.96
CA GLY A 11 12.82 -7.49 -6.75
C GLY A 11 13.34 -8.15 -8.03
N LEU A 12 12.46 -8.70 -8.87
CA LEU A 12 12.81 -9.26 -10.18
C LEU A 12 13.33 -8.19 -11.14
N MET A 13 12.89 -6.93 -10.97
CA MET A 13 13.44 -5.77 -11.66
C MET A 13 14.80 -5.29 -11.10
N GLY A 14 15.35 -5.96 -10.08
CA GLY A 14 16.63 -5.59 -9.46
C GLY A 14 16.55 -4.42 -8.48
N LEU A 15 15.34 -4.02 -8.05
CA LEU A 15 15.16 -2.92 -7.12
C LEU A 15 15.43 -3.35 -5.67
N LYS A 16 15.90 -2.41 -4.86
CA LYS A 16 16.00 -2.61 -3.41
C LYS A 16 14.59 -2.57 -2.81
N ILE A 17 14.17 -3.69 -2.22
CA ILE A 17 12.81 -3.87 -1.74
C ILE A 17 12.73 -3.96 -0.21
N GLU A 18 11.67 -3.37 0.32
CA GLU A 18 11.26 -3.52 1.72
C GLU A 18 9.73 -3.59 1.80
N GLY A 19 9.23 -4.28 2.81
CA GLY A 19 7.80 -4.46 2.98
C GLY A 19 7.40 -4.69 4.41
N SER A 20 6.20 -4.23 4.75
CA SER A 20 5.59 -4.47 6.04
C SER A 20 4.13 -4.88 5.91
N ASP A 21 3.65 -5.65 6.87
CA ASP A 21 2.25 -6.01 7.05
C ASP A 21 1.94 -6.07 8.54
N ILE A 22 0.71 -5.79 8.93
CA ILE A 22 0.29 -5.87 10.33
C ILE A 22 0.08 -7.33 10.75
N ASP A 23 -0.19 -8.21 9.80
CA ASP A 23 -0.40 -9.63 10.02
C ASP A 23 0.92 -10.41 9.92
N ALA A 24 1.33 -11.02 11.03
CA ALA A 24 2.54 -11.84 11.11
C ALA A 24 2.47 -13.09 10.21
N GLU A 25 1.28 -13.63 9.97
CA GLU A 25 1.09 -14.76 9.06
C GLU A 25 1.37 -14.33 7.62
N MET A 26 0.90 -13.14 7.21
CA MET A 26 1.20 -12.57 5.89
C MET A 26 2.70 -12.35 5.71
N ILE A 27 3.39 -11.87 6.74
CA ILE A 27 4.85 -11.75 6.73
C ILE A 27 5.54 -13.10 6.56
N GLY A 28 5.05 -14.16 7.22
CA GLY A 28 5.54 -15.52 7.02
C GLY A 28 5.38 -15.98 5.57
N LYS A 29 4.20 -15.77 4.97
CA LYS A 29 3.92 -16.11 3.56
C LYS A 29 4.78 -15.30 2.59
N CYS A 30 4.92 -14.00 2.84
CA CYS A 30 5.78 -13.10 2.06
C CYS A 30 7.23 -13.59 2.03
N ARG A 31 7.82 -13.91 3.19
CA ARG A 31 9.18 -14.45 3.27
C ARG A 31 9.36 -15.76 2.50
N LYS A 32 8.37 -16.67 2.59
CA LYS A 32 8.40 -17.92 1.80
C LYS A 32 8.41 -17.65 0.30
N ASN A 33 7.56 -16.73 -0.16
CA ASN A 33 7.52 -16.37 -1.58
C ASN A 33 8.82 -15.70 -2.05
N LEU A 34 9.34 -14.72 -1.30
CA LEU A 34 10.62 -14.07 -1.65
C LEU A 34 11.78 -15.08 -1.70
N LYS A 35 11.82 -16.04 -0.77
CA LYS A 35 12.81 -17.12 -0.77
C LYS A 35 12.69 -18.00 -2.03
N PHE A 36 11.47 -18.35 -2.43
CA PHE A 36 11.22 -19.12 -3.66
C PHE A 36 11.79 -18.42 -4.90
N PHE A 37 11.57 -17.11 -5.01
CA PHE A 37 12.12 -16.28 -6.11
C PHE A 37 13.58 -15.86 -5.91
N LYS A 38 14.26 -16.33 -4.83
CA LYS A 38 15.65 -15.96 -4.49
C LYS A 38 15.88 -14.45 -4.33
N LEU A 39 14.87 -13.75 -3.81
CA LEU A 39 14.89 -12.30 -3.58
C LEU A 39 15.22 -11.99 -2.11
N SER A 40 16.09 -11.00 -1.91
CA SER A 40 16.41 -10.45 -0.58
C SER A 40 15.64 -9.15 -0.35
N ALA A 41 14.96 -9.06 0.80
CA ALA A 41 14.16 -7.88 1.16
C ALA A 41 14.17 -7.66 2.67
N ARG A 42 14.00 -6.41 3.10
CA ARG A 42 13.72 -6.08 4.50
C ARG A 42 12.22 -6.25 4.76
N ILE A 43 11.85 -7.26 5.55
CA ILE A 43 10.44 -7.60 5.82
C ILE A 43 10.15 -7.61 7.32
N SER A 44 9.17 -6.82 7.75
CA SER A 44 8.81 -6.66 9.18
C SER A 44 7.31 -6.69 9.42
N VAL A 45 6.90 -7.18 10.60
CA VAL A 45 5.53 -6.99 11.09
C VAL A 45 5.40 -5.54 11.56
N ALA A 46 4.59 -4.72 10.89
CA ALA A 46 4.40 -3.32 11.27
C ALA A 46 3.09 -2.73 10.72
N ASP A 47 2.57 -1.74 11.44
CA ASP A 47 1.42 -0.94 11.01
C ASP A 47 1.85 0.03 9.90
N ALA A 48 1.14 0.02 8.77
CA ALA A 48 1.40 0.90 7.64
C ALA A 48 1.29 2.40 8.00
N SER A 49 0.54 2.76 9.04
CA SER A 49 0.45 4.13 9.54
C SER A 49 1.67 4.60 10.34
N LYS A 50 2.65 3.71 10.59
CA LYS A 50 3.89 4.00 11.30
C LYS A 50 5.10 3.74 10.41
N ILE A 51 5.15 4.45 9.28
CA ILE A 51 6.29 4.42 8.35
C ILE A 51 7.51 5.01 9.05
N SER A 52 8.68 4.37 8.86
CA SER A 52 9.95 4.83 9.40
C SER A 52 10.99 5.00 8.28
N GLY A 53 11.73 6.11 8.35
CA GLY A 53 12.75 6.47 7.36
C GLY A 53 12.15 6.88 6.01
N ARG A 54 12.96 7.55 5.20
CA ARG A 54 12.58 7.98 3.84
C ARG A 54 12.34 6.76 2.95
N LYS A 55 11.27 6.82 2.15
CA LYS A 55 10.88 5.85 1.12
C LYS A 55 10.76 6.58 -0.20
N ASP A 56 11.70 6.40 -1.12
CA ASP A 56 11.65 7.13 -2.39
C ASP A 56 10.40 6.73 -3.20
N TYR A 57 10.11 5.43 -3.23
CA TYR A 57 8.91 4.89 -3.89
C TYR A 57 8.09 4.02 -2.95
N VAL A 58 6.77 4.18 -2.98
CA VAL A 58 5.84 3.35 -2.21
C VAL A 58 4.74 2.81 -3.12
N VAL A 59 4.53 1.50 -3.09
CA VAL A 59 3.41 0.87 -3.80
C VAL A 59 2.59 0.07 -2.80
N CYS A 60 1.28 0.34 -2.72
CA CYS A 60 0.41 -0.30 -1.74
C CYS A 60 -0.94 -0.69 -2.34
N ASP A 61 -1.30 -1.96 -2.19
CA ASP A 61 -2.66 -2.47 -2.43
C ASP A 61 -3.43 -2.42 -1.12
N LEU A 62 -4.18 -1.35 -0.89
CA LEU A 62 -4.88 -1.12 0.37
C LEU A 62 -6.07 -2.09 0.52
N PRO A 63 -6.43 -2.49 1.74
CA PRO A 63 -7.46 -3.49 1.96
C PRO A 63 -8.85 -3.04 1.47
N TYR A 64 -9.47 -3.87 0.62
CA TYR A 64 -10.78 -3.63 0.01
C TYR A 64 -11.99 -4.10 0.84
N GLY A 65 -11.76 -4.56 2.08
CA GLY A 65 -12.74 -5.28 2.91
C GLY A 65 -14.14 -4.66 2.97
N VAL A 66 -15.15 -5.51 2.76
CA VAL A 66 -16.58 -5.18 2.62
C VAL A 66 -17.35 -5.31 3.95
N SER A 67 -16.70 -5.79 5.02
CA SER A 67 -17.35 -5.89 6.33
C SER A 67 -17.43 -4.52 7.02
N SER A 68 -18.55 -4.28 7.70
CA SER A 68 -18.82 -3.06 8.48
C SER A 68 -17.75 -2.75 9.53
N TYR A 69 -17.12 -3.78 10.10
CA TYR A 69 -16.01 -3.64 11.04
C TYR A 69 -14.73 -3.11 10.38
N LEU A 70 -14.43 -3.55 9.16
CA LEU A 70 -13.28 -3.06 8.40
C LEU A 70 -13.52 -1.64 7.87
N SER A 71 -14.76 -1.27 7.54
CA SER A 71 -15.07 0.08 7.04
C SER A 71 -14.84 1.17 8.09
N GLU A 72 -15.12 0.89 9.37
CA GLU A 72 -14.88 1.83 10.46
C GLU A 72 -13.37 1.99 10.74
N LYS A 73 -12.61 0.90 10.72
CA LYS A 73 -11.14 0.95 10.82
C LYS A 73 -10.50 1.70 9.63
N LYS A 74 -11.07 1.62 8.43
CA LYS A 74 -10.58 2.35 7.24
C LYS A 74 -10.67 3.87 7.39
N LYS A 75 -11.73 4.38 8.04
CA LYS A 75 -11.88 5.83 8.31
C LYS A 75 -10.68 6.40 9.08
N PHE A 76 -10.05 5.59 9.94
CA PHE A 76 -8.86 5.98 10.69
C PHE A 76 -7.56 5.57 9.99
N LEU A 77 -7.54 4.42 9.31
CA LEU A 77 -6.35 3.93 8.61
C LEU A 77 -5.92 4.89 7.50
N TYR A 78 -6.83 5.28 6.60
CA TYR A 78 -6.45 6.08 5.43
C TYR A 78 -5.83 7.42 5.82
N PRO A 79 -6.44 8.27 6.67
CA PRO A 79 -5.83 9.54 7.04
C PRO A 79 -4.50 9.40 7.80
N LYS A 80 -4.35 8.36 8.64
CA LYS A 80 -3.10 8.11 9.36
C LYS A 80 -2.00 7.62 8.42
N PHE A 81 -2.34 6.69 7.54
CA PHE A 81 -1.43 6.16 6.51
C PHE A 81 -0.98 7.26 5.56
N THR A 82 -1.91 8.05 5.03
CA THR A 82 -1.56 9.12 4.08
C THR A 82 -0.74 10.23 4.72
N ARG A 83 -0.98 10.55 6.00
CA ARG A 83 -0.11 11.46 6.76
C ARG A 83 1.29 10.90 6.93
N ALA A 84 1.40 9.64 7.37
CA ALA A 84 2.70 8.99 7.53
C ALA A 84 3.46 8.92 6.19
N LEU A 85 2.75 8.61 5.10
CA LEU A 85 3.27 8.61 3.75
C LEU A 85 3.77 10.00 3.35
N SER A 86 2.97 11.05 3.55
CA SER A 86 3.37 12.44 3.25
C SER A 86 4.65 12.87 3.96
N SER A 87 4.92 12.36 5.17
CA SER A 87 6.14 12.70 5.91
C SER A 87 7.37 11.88 5.53
N HIS A 88 7.20 10.76 4.83
CA HIS A 88 8.28 9.81 4.55
C HIS A 88 8.51 9.53 3.06
N LEU A 89 7.58 9.93 2.19
CA LEU A 89 7.69 9.74 0.75
C LEU A 89 8.75 10.67 0.17
N GLY A 90 9.68 10.11 -0.59
CA GLY A 90 10.74 10.86 -1.26
C GLY A 90 10.33 11.35 -2.64
N GLU A 91 9.74 10.49 -3.47
CA GLU A 91 9.44 10.79 -4.87
C GLU A 91 7.98 10.51 -5.23
N ARG A 92 7.56 9.24 -5.22
CA ARG A 92 6.25 8.88 -5.79
C ARG A 92 5.62 7.67 -5.11
N ALA A 93 4.32 7.75 -4.90
CA ALA A 93 3.53 6.62 -4.41
C ALA A 93 2.47 6.17 -5.43
N VAL A 94 2.22 4.86 -5.47
CA VAL A 94 1.10 4.26 -6.19
C VAL A 94 0.22 3.53 -5.18
N LEU A 95 -1.03 3.98 -5.05
CA LEU A 95 -2.01 3.40 -4.14
C LEU A 95 -3.16 2.79 -4.93
N CYS A 96 -3.48 1.54 -4.62
CA CYS A 96 -4.66 0.88 -5.14
C CYS A 96 -5.73 0.83 -4.05
N ILE A 97 -6.92 1.36 -4.36
CA ILE A 97 -8.10 1.43 -3.47
C ILE A 97 -9.34 0.93 -4.19
N LYS A 98 -10.41 0.58 -3.46
CA LYS A 98 -11.68 0.23 -4.10
C LYS A 98 -12.36 1.51 -4.58
N LYS A 99 -12.87 1.53 -5.81
CA LYS A 99 -13.64 2.64 -6.35
C LYS A 99 -14.86 2.90 -5.46
N GLY A 100 -15.08 4.16 -5.09
CA GLY A 100 -16.11 4.55 -4.13
C GLY A 100 -15.60 4.57 -2.68
N GLU A 101 -14.44 3.98 -2.39
CA GLU A 101 -13.69 4.35 -1.19
C GLU A 101 -13.06 5.71 -1.40
N ASP A 102 -13.23 6.54 -0.37
CA ASP A 102 -13.31 7.97 -0.51
C ASP A 102 -11.93 8.58 -0.84
N GLU A 103 -11.76 9.06 -2.07
CA GLU A 103 -10.60 9.87 -2.45
C GLU A 103 -10.45 11.07 -1.52
N GLN A 104 -11.54 11.55 -0.93
CA GLN A 104 -11.49 12.64 0.03
C GLN A 104 -10.79 12.23 1.34
N LEU A 105 -10.95 10.98 1.80
CA LEU A 105 -10.25 10.49 3.00
C LEU A 105 -8.74 10.39 2.76
N ILE A 106 -8.35 10.06 1.54
CA ILE A 106 -6.95 10.02 1.14
C ILE A 106 -6.41 11.45 1.03
N LYS A 107 -7.11 12.33 0.31
CA LYS A 107 -6.76 13.75 0.16
C LYS A 107 -6.65 14.47 1.50
N LYS A 108 -7.48 14.13 2.50
CA LYS A 108 -7.44 14.74 3.84
C LYS A 108 -6.10 14.55 4.56
N GLY A 109 -5.33 13.51 4.25
CA GLY A 109 -4.00 13.32 4.84
C GLY A 109 -2.85 13.78 3.94
N PHE A 110 -3.13 14.17 2.70
CA PHE A 110 -2.16 14.75 1.79
C PHE A 110 -2.18 16.28 1.92
N LYS A 111 -1.39 16.83 2.85
CA LYS A 111 -1.19 18.29 2.90
C LYS A 111 -0.28 18.77 1.78
N GLU A 112 0.73 17.97 1.43
CA GLU A 112 1.79 18.36 0.48
C GLU A 112 1.83 17.47 -0.77
N LEU A 113 1.21 16.30 -0.71
CA LEU A 113 1.14 15.35 -1.82
C LEU A 113 -0.03 15.66 -2.76
N LYS A 114 0.19 15.48 -4.06
CA LYS A 114 -0.80 15.69 -5.13
C LYS A 114 -1.06 14.39 -5.86
N ILE A 115 -2.32 14.14 -6.17
CA ILE A 115 -2.69 13.07 -7.09
C ILE A 115 -2.40 13.56 -8.51
N ILE A 116 -1.38 12.99 -9.15
CA ILE A 116 -0.98 13.37 -10.51
C ILE A 116 -1.67 12.53 -11.60
N LYS A 117 -2.03 11.28 -11.27
CA LYS A 117 -2.76 10.38 -12.18
C LYS A 117 -3.73 9.49 -11.40
N SER A 118 -4.83 9.14 -12.05
CA SER A 118 -5.83 8.21 -11.50
C SER A 118 -6.40 7.34 -12.61
N PHE A 119 -6.43 6.04 -12.38
CA PHE A 119 -6.97 5.04 -13.29
C PHE A 119 -8.03 4.19 -12.60
N SER A 120 -8.99 3.67 -13.36
CA SER A 120 -9.96 2.70 -12.86
C SER A 120 -9.84 1.40 -13.64
N TYR A 121 -9.81 0.29 -12.93
CA TYR A 121 -9.71 -1.06 -13.46
C TYR A 121 -10.87 -1.90 -12.92
N TYR A 122 -11.76 -2.31 -13.82
CA TYR A 122 -12.89 -3.17 -13.46
C TYR A 122 -12.37 -4.57 -13.09
N ILE A 123 -12.82 -5.10 -11.94
CA ILE A 123 -12.47 -6.47 -11.52
C ILE A 123 -13.69 -7.38 -11.67
N HIS A 124 -14.77 -7.09 -10.94
CA HIS A 124 -16.04 -7.83 -11.04
C HIS A 124 -17.21 -6.98 -10.52
N LYS A 125 -18.42 -7.53 -10.55
CA LYS A 125 -19.72 -6.87 -10.27
C LYS A 125 -19.74 -5.92 -9.05
N SER A 126 -19.02 -6.24 -7.97
CA SER A 126 -19.02 -5.45 -6.73
C SER A 126 -17.67 -4.76 -6.43
N MET A 127 -16.71 -4.84 -7.35
CA MET A 127 -15.37 -4.31 -7.17
C MET A 127 -14.78 -3.74 -8.47
N THR A 128 -14.53 -2.44 -8.44
CA THR A 128 -13.63 -1.76 -9.37
C THR A 128 -12.45 -1.26 -8.56
N LYS A 129 -11.22 -1.53 -9.00
CA LYS A 129 -10.00 -1.00 -8.40
C LYS A 129 -9.73 0.39 -8.97
N LYS A 130 -9.33 1.32 -8.12
CA LYS A 130 -8.85 2.63 -8.50
C LYS A 130 -7.37 2.72 -8.13
N ILE A 131 -6.55 3.07 -9.11
CA ILE A 131 -5.10 3.14 -8.99
C ILE A 131 -4.73 4.61 -9.06
N ILE A 132 -4.08 5.11 -8.02
CA ILE A 132 -3.79 6.53 -7.83
C ILE A 132 -2.28 6.69 -7.77
N VAL A 133 -1.74 7.63 -8.56
CA VAL A 133 -0.33 8.01 -8.56
C VAL A 133 -0.20 9.36 -7.87
N ILE A 134 0.73 9.45 -6.92
CA ILE A 134 0.88 10.57 -6.00
C ILE A 134 2.33 11.05 -6.00
N GLU A 135 2.52 12.37 -6.05
CA GLU A 135 3.79 13.11 -5.94
C GLU A 135 3.63 14.33 -5.04
#